data_AF-A0A7J9SG97-F1
#
_entry.id   AF-A0A7J9SG97-F1
#
_cell.length_a   1.000
_cell.length_b   1.000
_cell.length_c   1.000
_cell.angle_alpha   90.00
_cell.angle_beta   90.00
_cell.angle_gamma   90.00
#
_symmetry.space_group_name_H-M   'P 1'
#
loop_
_entity.id
_entity.type
_entity.pdbx_description
1 polymer ?
#
loop_
_entity_poly.entity_id
_entity_poly.type
_entity_poly.pdbx_seq_one_letter_code
_entity_poly.pdbx_strand_id
1 'polypeptide(L)' 'MLGLRYLACHDCGTVYAVPDDLEACDRCGATELAGLSSDPGAEAYFSRGLRNTSGGADR' A
#
# COMPACT_ATOMS: atom_id res chain seq x y z
N MET A 1 12.31 10.45 -8.09
CA MET A 1 10.88 10.09 -7.99
C MET A 1 10.74 9.28 -6.72
N LEU A 2 10.22 9.88 -5.64
CA LEU A 2 10.03 9.19 -4.36
C LEU A 2 8.78 8.32 -4.50
N GLY A 3 8.96 7.01 -4.58
CA GLY A 3 7.86 6.05 -4.59
C GLY A 3 7.42 5.75 -3.17
N LEU A 4 6.12 5.61 -2.94
CA LEU A 4 5.61 5.13 -1.65
C LEU A 4 6.05 3.68 -1.45
N ARG A 5 6.50 3.39 -0.23
CA ARG A 5 6.79 2.04 0.26
C ARG A 5 5.66 1.63 1.18
N TYR A 6 5.27 0.36 1.05
CA TYR A 6 4.25 -0.24 1.90
C TYR A 6 4.93 -1.14 2.91
N LEU A 7 4.67 -0.93 4.20
CA LEU A 7 5.26 -1.70 5.30
C LEU A 7 4.13 -2.35 6.11
N ALA A 8 4.33 -3.58 6.57
CA ALA A 8 3.40 -4.28 7.45
C ALA A 8 4.11 -4.70 8.73
N CYS A 9 3.50 -4.41 9.88
CA CYS A 9 3.95 -4.92 11.17
C CYS A 9 3.49 -6.37 11.33
N HIS A 10 4.42 -7.28 11.62
CA HIS A 10 4.10 -8.70 11.80
C HIS A 10 3.25 -8.97 13.05
N ASP A 11 3.46 -8.20 14.12
CA ASP A 11 2.82 -8.45 15.41
C ASP A 11 1.35 -8.00 15.48
N CYS A 12 1.06 -6.82 14.95
CA CYS A 12 -0.27 -6.22 15.05
C CYS A 12 -1.00 -6.08 13.71
N GLY A 13 -0.34 -6.41 12.60
CA GLY A 13 -0.92 -6.35 11.25
C GLY A 13 -1.16 -4.94 10.71
N THR A 14 -0.64 -3.89 11.37
CA THR A 14 -0.81 -2.52 10.88
C THR A 14 -0.01 -2.32 9.59
N VAL A 15 -0.63 -1.69 8.59
CA VAL A 15 -0.02 -1.38 7.29
C VAL A 15 0.21 0.12 7.17
N TYR A 16 1.40 0.49 6.73
CA TYR A 16 1.84 1.88 6.51
C TYR A 16 2.12 2.11 5.02
N ALA A 17 1.83 3.32 4.55
CA ALA A 17 2.22 3.82 3.23
C ALA A 17 3.07 5.06 3.43
N VAL A 18 4.39 4.91 3.37
CA VAL A 18 5.37 5.93 3.77
C VAL A 18 6.40 6.15 2.66
N PRO A 19 6.94 7.37 2.50
CA PRO A 19 7.97 7.65 1.50
C PRO A 19 9.33 7.05 1.87
N ASP A 20 9.61 6.85 3.16
CA ASP A 20 10.88 6.38 3.72
C ASP A 20 10.66 5.20 4.67
N ASP A 21 11.75 4.62 5.21
CA ASP A 21 11.69 3.52 6.17
C ASP A 21 11.11 3.95 7.52
N LEU A 22 10.42 3.02 8.18
CA LEU A 22 9.88 3.19 9.53
C LEU A 22 10.60 2.21 10.47
N GLU A 23 11.28 2.74 11.49
CA GLU A 23 12.11 1.93 12.40
C GLU A 23 11.27 1.07 13.37
N ALA A 24 10.04 1.52 13.70
CA ALA A 24 9.14 0.82 14.61
C ALA A 24 7.67 1.09 14.27
N CYS A 25 6.81 0.17 14.68
CA CYS A 25 5.38 0.28 14.50
C CYS A 25 4.81 1.31 15.50
N ASP A 26 4.23 2.40 14.99
CA ASP A 26 3.60 3.44 15.82
C ASP A 26 2.47 2.91 16.71
N ARG A 27 1.88 1.77 16.36
CA ARG A 27 0.76 1.17 17.11
C ARG A 27 1.20 0.31 18.29
N CYS A 28 2.18 -0.57 18.11
CA CYS A 28 2.57 -1.56 19.12
C CYS A 28 4.04 -1.48 19.56
N GLY A 29 4.85 -0.65 18.92
CA GLY A 29 6.27 -0.48 19.21
C GLY A 29 7.19 -1.59 18.67
N ALA A 30 6.65 -2.58 17.95
CA ALA A 30 7.47 -3.63 17.34
C ALA A 30 8.40 -3.06 16.26
N THR A 31 9.65 -3.49 16.24
CA THR A 31 10.68 -3.05 15.27
C THR A 31 10.72 -3.92 14.01
N GLU A 32 9.98 -5.03 14.00
CA GLU A 32 9.91 -5.92 12.84
C GLU A 32 8.77 -5.47 11.90
N LEU A 33 9.15 -4.65 10.91
CA LEU A 33 8.29 -4.27 9.79
C LEU A 33 8.80 -4.91 8.50
N ALA A 34 7.91 -5.57 7.79
CA ALA A 34 8.20 -6.19 6.50
C ALA A 34 7.68 -5.31 5.36
N GLY A 35 8.52 -5.09 4.35
CA GLY A 35 8.09 -4.43 3.12
C GLY A 35 7.10 -5.30 2.35
N LEU A 36 5.94 -4.73 2.04
CA LEU A 36 4.98 -5.33 1.13
C LEU A 36 5.44 -5.06 -0.30
N SER A 37 5.78 -6.14 -1.02
CA SER A 37 6.05 -6.07 -2.45
C SER A 37 4.72 -5.92 -3.18
N SER A 38 4.60 -4.94 -4.07
CA SER A 38 3.50 -4.91 -5.02
C SER A 38 3.66 -6.11 -5.96
N ASP A 39 2.81 -7.14 -5.81
CA ASP A 39 2.72 -8.23 -6.78
C ASP A 39 2.16 -7.66 -8.10
N PRO A 40 2.91 -7.72 -9.22
CA PRO A 40 2.41 -7.29 -10.52
C PRO A 40 1.09 -8.00 -10.91
N GLY A 41 0.87 -9.23 -10.44
CA GLY A 41 -0.38 -9.97 -10.61
C GLY A 41 -1.56 -9.39 -9.83
N ALA A 42 -1.33 -8.60 -8.77
CA ALA A 42 -2.38 -7.98 -7.98
C ALA A 42 -3.18 -6.94 -8.79
N GLU A 43 -2.58 -6.34 -9.82
CA GLU A 43 -3.24 -5.38 -10.71
C GLU A 43 -4.50 -5.97 -11.36
N ALA A 44 -4.52 -7.28 -11.64
CA ALA A 44 -5.69 -7.99 -12.17
C ALA A 44 -6.90 -7.95 -11.23
N TYR A 45 -6.69 -7.90 -9.91
CA TYR A 45 -7.75 -7.79 -8.92
C TYR A 45 -8.35 -6.37 -8.87
N PHE A 46 -7.51 -5.34 -8.98
CA PHE A 46 -7.96 -3.94 -8.90
C PHE A 46 -8.50 -3.38 -10.23
N SER A 47 -8.05 -3.91 -11.37
CA SER A 47 -8.45 -3.48 -12.72
C SER A 47 -9.89 -3.90 -13.12
N ARG A 48 -10.59 -4.67 -12.29
CA ARG A 48 -12.01 -5.00 -12.50
C ARG A 48 -12.96 -3.87 -12.07
N GLY A 49 -12.55 -3.00 -11.15
CA GLY A 49 -13.34 -1.84 -10.69
C GLY A 49 -13.05 -0.53 -11.44
N LEU A 50 -11.84 -0.38 -12.01
CA LEU A 50 -11.40 0.84 -12.70
C LEU A 50 -12.07 1.07 -14.08
N ARG A 51 -12.84 0.10 -14.60
CA ARG A 51 -13.53 0.26 -15.90
C ARG A 51 -14.80 1.12 -15.82
N ASN A 52 -15.24 1.48 -14.61
CA ASN A 52 -16.45 2.28 -14.40
C ASN A 52 -16.20 3.79 -14.25
N THR A 53 -14.95 4.27 -14.36
CA THR A 53 -14.64 5.72 -14.22
C THR A 53 -14.48 6.46 -15.56
N SER A 54 -14.63 5.79 -16.70
CA SER A 54 -14.78 6.45 -18.00
C SER A 54 -16.25 6.84 -18.23
N GLY A 55 -16.74 7.80 -17.46
CA GLY A 55 -18.12 8.27 -17.57
C GLY A 55 -18.26 9.74 -17.15
N GLY A 56 -18.05 10.65 -18.10
CA GLY A 56 -18.63 11.99 -18.06
C GLY A 56 -17.64 13.13 -17.84
N ALA A 57 -17.13 13.68 -18.94
CA ALA A 57 -16.74 15.09 -19.02
C ALA A 57 -17.07 15.60 -20.43
N ASP A 58 -18.35 15.62 -20.76
CA ASP A 58 -18.90 16.41 -21.86
C ASP A 58 -19.98 17.32 -21.24
N ARG A 59 -19.59 18.56 -20.96
CA ARG A 59 -20.48 19.68 -20.65
C ARG A 59 -19.79 20.98 -20.98
#